data_AF-A0A965TZK1-F1
#
_entry.id   AF-A0A965TZK1-F1
#
_cell.length_a   1.000
_cell.length_b   1.000
_cell.length_c   1.000
_cell.angle_alpha   90.00
_cell.angle_beta   90.00
_cell.angle_gamma   90.00
#
_symmetry.space_group_name_H-M   'P 1'
#
loop_
_entity.id
_entity.type
_entity.pdbx_description
1 polymer ?
#
loop_
_entity_poly.entity_id
_entity_poly.type
_entity_poly.pdbx_seq_one_letter_code
_entity_poly.pdbx_strand_id
1 'polypeptide(L)'
;MPHDLRIFVATSSGDVQTATGCGAPCAYLFYHIAEGGGLTRSGLPASARGGIMGICGELPATLDPVRLTNDVANECVRRGFAGVLLDLVPTPNAILLLPAVSAQFAKRNIPHFTPVELAPAVPQARVIVPSAVSGGDYRELLSEYAGRFGRERVSLEIVRV
;
A
#
# COMPACT_ATOMS: atom_id res chain seq x y z
N MET A 1 -8.49 17.83 -17.91
CA MET A 1 -7.77 16.60 -18.31
C MET A 1 -8.29 15.49 -17.43
N PRO A 2 -8.80 14.36 -17.95
CA PRO A 2 -9.09 13.23 -17.07
C PRO A 2 -7.74 12.78 -16.51
N HIS A 3 -7.60 12.71 -15.18
CA HIS A 3 -6.51 11.93 -14.61
C HIS A 3 -6.75 10.49 -15.02
N ASP A 4 -5.75 9.81 -15.61
CA ASP A 4 -5.84 8.38 -15.90
C ASP A 4 -6.16 7.64 -14.61
N LEU A 5 -7.41 7.18 -14.48
CA LEU A 5 -7.86 6.40 -13.33
C LEU A 5 -7.21 5.02 -13.42
N ARG A 6 -6.34 4.70 -12.46
CA ARG A 6 -5.69 3.39 -12.36
C ARG A 6 -6.42 2.55 -11.33
N ILE A 7 -6.99 1.44 -11.79
CA ILE A 7 -7.71 0.48 -10.94
C ILE A 7 -6.80 -0.73 -10.73
N PHE A 8 -6.67 -1.19 -9.48
CA PHE A 8 -5.93 -2.40 -9.14
C PHE A 8 -6.85 -3.38 -8.41
N VAL A 9 -6.68 -4.67 -8.67
CA VAL A 9 -7.35 -5.74 -7.90
C VAL A 9 -6.46 -6.12 -6.74
N ALA A 10 -6.90 -5.93 -5.50
CA ALA A 10 -6.17 -6.43 -4.33
C ALA A 10 -6.25 -7.96 -4.28
N THR A 11 -5.10 -8.62 -4.09
CA THR A 11 -5.01 -10.07 -4.08
C THR A 11 -4.16 -10.53 -2.90
N SER A 12 -4.69 -11.46 -2.11
CA SER A 12 -3.97 -12.24 -1.11
C SER A 12 -4.02 -13.74 -1.49
N SER A 13 -3.54 -14.62 -0.62
CA SER A 13 -3.46 -16.07 -0.89
C SER A 13 -4.79 -16.66 -1.39
N GLY A 14 -4.74 -17.54 -2.40
CA GLY A 14 -5.90 -18.22 -2.98
C GLY A 14 -6.38 -17.64 -4.32
N ASP A 15 -6.38 -16.31 -4.45
CA ASP A 15 -7.05 -15.63 -5.58
C ASP A 15 -6.09 -15.11 -6.67
N VAL A 16 -4.78 -15.18 -6.42
CA VAL A 16 -3.78 -14.57 -7.30
C VAL A 16 -3.78 -15.13 -8.73
N GLN A 17 -4.06 -16.43 -8.91
CA GLN A 17 -4.14 -17.02 -10.26
C GLN A 17 -5.38 -16.54 -11.01
N THR A 18 -6.52 -16.48 -10.32
CA THR A 18 -7.78 -15.97 -10.89
C THR A 18 -7.63 -14.50 -11.27
N ALA A 19 -7.12 -13.67 -10.36
CA ALA A 19 -6.95 -12.24 -10.57
C ALA A 19 -5.95 -11.92 -11.69
N THR A 20 -4.82 -12.64 -11.75
CA THR A 20 -3.86 -12.47 -12.85
C THR A 20 -4.39 -12.96 -14.19
N GLY A 21 -5.24 -14.00 -14.20
CA GLY A 21 -5.94 -14.50 -15.38
C GLY A 21 -6.95 -13.49 -15.97
N CYS A 22 -7.49 -12.57 -15.17
CA CYS A 22 -8.40 -11.52 -15.62
C CYS A 22 -7.70 -10.36 -16.35
N GLY A 23 -6.36 -10.33 -16.39
CA GLY A 23 -5.58 -9.30 -17.08
C GLY A 23 -5.58 -7.92 -16.41
N ALA A 24 -6.25 -7.77 -15.26
CA ALA A 24 -6.24 -6.54 -14.48
C ALA A 24 -4.93 -6.41 -13.68
N PRO A 25 -4.33 -5.21 -13.57
CA PRO A 25 -3.17 -5.02 -12.71
C PRO A 25 -3.57 -5.27 -11.25
N CYS A 26 -2.72 -5.95 -10.49
CA CYS A 26 -3.04 -6.37 -9.12
C CYS A 26 -2.24 -5.57 -8.08
N ALA A 27 -2.76 -5.47 -6.86
CA ALA A 27 -2.01 -5.17 -5.66
C ALA A 27 -1.76 -6.48 -4.91
N TYR A 28 -0.49 -6.89 -4.84
CA TYR A 28 -0.08 -8.21 -4.36
C TYR A 28 0.26 -8.17 -2.86
N LEU A 29 -0.69 -8.52 -2.00
CA LEU A 29 -0.58 -8.56 -0.54
C LEU A 29 0.19 -9.82 -0.06
N PHE A 30 1.47 -9.91 -0.44
CA PHE A 30 2.31 -11.11 -0.22
C PHE A 30 3.66 -10.81 0.42
N TYR A 31 3.96 -9.54 0.71
CA TYR A 31 5.21 -9.13 1.34
C TYR A 31 5.00 -8.83 2.82
N HIS A 32 6.02 -9.09 3.61
CA HIS A 32 6.05 -8.84 5.05
C HIS A 32 7.42 -8.34 5.46
N ILE A 33 7.50 -7.66 6.59
CA ILE A 33 8.78 -7.23 7.18
C ILE A 33 9.10 -8.21 8.30
N ALA A 34 10.21 -8.95 8.15
CA ALA A 34 10.65 -9.89 9.16
C ALA A 34 11.14 -9.17 10.43
N GLU A 35 11.27 -9.89 11.53
CA GLU A 35 11.71 -9.36 12.82
C GLU A 35 13.09 -8.66 12.73
N GLY A 36 13.99 -9.14 11.87
CA GLY A 36 15.27 -8.49 11.55
C GLY A 36 15.18 -7.31 10.57
N GLY A 37 13.99 -6.76 10.33
CA GLY A 37 13.74 -5.60 9.46
C GLY A 37 13.89 -5.84 7.95
N GLY A 38 14.07 -7.09 7.51
CA GLY A 38 14.23 -7.44 6.11
C GLY A 38 12.89 -7.65 5.39
N LEU A 39 12.82 -7.25 4.12
CA LEU A 39 11.67 -7.54 3.27
C LEU A 39 11.63 -9.03 2.94
N THR A 40 10.52 -9.69 3.27
CA THR A 40 10.26 -11.09 2.97
C THR A 40 8.99 -11.24 2.15
N ARG A 41 8.84 -12.39 1.50
CA ARG A 41 7.71 -12.69 0.62
C ARG A 41 7.34 -14.16 0.77
N SER A 42 6.04 -14.44 0.91
CA SER A 42 5.51 -15.80 0.94
C SER A 42 4.50 -15.97 -0.21
N GLY A 43 4.39 -17.16 -0.81
CA GLY A 43 3.28 -17.51 -1.70
C GLY A 43 3.10 -16.77 -3.04
N LEU A 44 3.87 -15.71 -3.35
CA LEU A 44 3.70 -14.97 -4.61
C LEU A 44 4.28 -15.75 -5.81
N PRO A 45 3.48 -16.04 -6.86
CA PRO A 45 3.97 -16.70 -8.06
C PRO A 45 5.11 -15.94 -8.76
N ALA A 46 6.02 -16.66 -9.39
CA ALA A 46 7.12 -16.06 -10.15
C ALA A 46 6.64 -15.26 -11.38
N SER A 47 5.47 -15.62 -11.91
CA SER A 47 4.80 -14.91 -13.01
C SER A 47 4.17 -13.58 -12.60
N ALA A 48 3.90 -13.35 -11.31
CA ALA A 48 3.32 -12.11 -10.83
C ALA A 48 4.31 -10.95 -11.02
N ARG A 49 3.95 -10.02 -11.92
CA ARG A 49 4.75 -8.87 -12.36
C ARG A 49 3.85 -7.68 -12.65
N GLY A 50 4.40 -6.48 -12.63
CA GLY A 50 3.59 -5.26 -12.73
C GLY A 50 2.75 -5.02 -11.46
N GLY A 51 1.88 -4.01 -11.47
CA GLY A 51 0.96 -3.77 -10.36
C GLY A 51 1.59 -3.08 -9.15
N ILE A 52 1.07 -3.34 -7.96
CA ILE A 52 1.50 -2.75 -6.68
C ILE A 52 2.03 -3.86 -5.76
N MET A 53 3.14 -3.59 -5.07
CA MET A 53 3.63 -4.45 -4.00
C MET A 53 2.83 -4.16 -2.72
N GLY A 54 2.12 -5.15 -2.17
CA GLY A 54 1.48 -5.05 -0.86
C GLY A 54 2.38 -5.60 0.25
N ILE A 55 2.69 -4.77 1.24
CA ILE A 55 3.39 -5.15 2.46
C ILE A 55 2.37 -5.18 3.59
N CYS A 56 2.19 -6.36 4.19
CA CYS A 56 1.15 -6.62 5.19
C CYS A 56 1.72 -7.07 6.53
N GLY A 57 0.93 -6.88 7.59
CA GLY A 57 1.21 -7.36 8.94
C GLY A 57 1.77 -6.30 9.87
N GLU A 58 2.50 -6.73 10.91
CA GLU A 58 3.04 -5.82 11.92
C GLU A 58 4.45 -5.36 11.56
N LEU A 59 4.79 -4.14 11.97
CA LEU A 59 6.18 -3.69 11.94
C LEU A 59 6.96 -4.21 13.15
N PRO A 60 8.22 -4.66 12.94
CA PRO A 60 9.09 -5.05 14.03
C PRO A 60 9.40 -3.86 14.95
N ALA A 61 9.90 -4.15 16.15
CA ALA A 61 10.30 -3.12 17.11
C ALA A 61 11.44 -2.23 16.60
N THR A 62 12.30 -2.77 15.74
CA THR A 62 13.39 -2.02 15.12
C THR A 62 13.38 -2.22 13.63
N LEU A 63 13.59 -1.14 12.89
CA LEU A 63 13.61 -1.13 11.44
C LEU A 63 14.57 -0.06 10.98
N ASP A 64 15.45 -0.40 10.03
CA ASP A 64 16.23 0.58 9.29
C ASP A 64 15.42 1.02 8.06
N PRO A 65 14.92 2.28 8.02
CA PRO A 65 14.11 2.77 6.91
C PRO A 65 14.87 2.82 5.58
N VAL A 66 16.18 3.06 5.61
CA VAL A 66 17.02 3.14 4.41
C VAL A 66 17.20 1.75 3.82
N ARG A 67 17.53 0.78 4.66
CA ARG A 67 17.65 -0.62 4.23
C ARG A 67 16.33 -1.14 3.64
N LEU A 68 15.21 -0.96 4.35
CA LEU A 68 13.90 -1.38 3.84
C LEU A 68 13.58 -0.72 2.50
N THR A 69 13.86 0.59 2.38
CA THR A 69 13.61 1.32 1.12
C THR A 69 14.43 0.78 -0.04
N ASN A 70 15.67 0.37 0.20
CA ASN A 70 16.51 -0.24 -0.82
C ASN A 70 15.99 -1.64 -1.21
N ASP A 71 15.59 -2.46 -0.24
CA ASP A 71 15.02 -3.78 -0.50
C ASP A 71 13.74 -3.68 -1.35
N VAL A 72 12.85 -2.76 -0.97
CA VAL A 72 11.61 -2.45 -1.69
C VAL A 72 11.91 -1.94 -3.10
N ALA A 73 12.83 -0.99 -3.27
CA ALA A 73 13.18 -0.45 -4.57
C ALA A 73 13.72 -1.54 -5.51
N ASN A 74 14.61 -2.39 -5.01
CA ASN A 74 15.20 -3.48 -5.78
C ASN A 74 14.14 -4.49 -6.22
N GLU A 75 13.20 -4.83 -5.34
CA GLU A 75 12.08 -5.71 -5.68
C GLU A 75 11.12 -5.05 -6.69
N CYS A 76 10.79 -3.77 -6.51
CA CYS A 76 9.96 -3.01 -7.45
C CYS A 76 10.57 -3.02 -8.86
N VAL A 77 11.88 -2.80 -8.99
CA VAL A 77 12.59 -2.92 -10.28
C VAL A 77 12.52 -4.34 -10.81
N ARG A 78 12.83 -5.34 -9.97
CA ARG A 78 12.89 -6.76 -10.38
C ARG A 78 11.54 -7.29 -10.88
N ARG A 79 10.43 -6.85 -10.29
CA ARG A 79 9.07 -7.31 -10.59
C ARG A 79 8.26 -6.32 -11.44
N GLY A 80 8.76 -5.11 -11.64
CA GLY A 80 8.04 -4.05 -12.35
C GLY A 80 6.88 -3.47 -11.53
N PHE A 81 6.93 -3.49 -10.21
CA PHE A 81 5.90 -2.85 -9.38
C PHE A 81 5.95 -1.33 -9.54
N ALA A 82 4.78 -0.72 -9.74
CA ALA A 82 4.62 0.72 -9.92
C ALA A 82 4.53 1.50 -8.59
N GLY A 83 4.52 0.81 -7.46
CA GLY A 83 4.41 1.40 -6.13
C GLY A 83 4.19 0.36 -5.05
N VAL A 84 3.95 0.84 -3.83
CA VAL A 84 3.85 0.03 -2.61
C VAL A 84 2.56 0.35 -1.85
N LEU A 85 1.84 -0.66 -1.42
CA LEU A 85 0.73 -0.55 -0.48
C LEU A 85 1.23 -1.00 0.91
N LEU A 86 1.18 -0.10 1.88
CA LEU A 86 1.48 -0.36 3.29
C LEU A 86 0.17 -0.70 4.02
N ASP A 87 -0.20 -1.98 3.98
CA ASP A 87 -1.38 -2.55 4.64
C ASP A 87 -0.98 -3.16 6.00
N LEU A 88 -0.55 -2.27 6.89
CA LEU A 88 0.08 -2.65 8.16
C LEU A 88 -0.88 -2.46 9.34
N VAL A 89 -0.64 -3.21 10.41
CA VAL A 89 -1.36 -3.02 11.67
C VAL A 89 -0.88 -1.71 12.34
N PRO A 90 -1.78 -0.82 12.80
CA PRO A 90 -1.42 0.47 13.43
C PRO A 90 -0.92 0.30 14.87
N THR A 91 0.19 -0.41 15.05
CA THR A 91 0.85 -0.59 16.34
C THR A 91 1.66 0.65 16.74
N PRO A 92 2.04 0.83 18.02
CA PRO A 92 2.90 1.94 18.44
C PRO A 92 4.23 2.00 17.65
N ASN A 93 4.82 0.83 17.34
CA ASN A 93 6.01 0.75 16.49
C ASN A 93 5.74 1.28 15.09
N ALA A 94 4.57 0.97 14.51
CA ALA A 94 4.20 1.48 13.20
C ALA A 94 4.07 3.00 13.18
N ILE A 95 3.40 3.59 14.18
CA ILE A 95 3.27 5.04 14.31
C ILE A 95 4.63 5.73 14.45
N LEU A 96 5.57 5.11 15.17
CA LEU A 96 6.91 5.63 15.38
C LEU A 96 7.80 5.53 14.11
N LEU A 97 7.75 4.39 13.41
CA LEU A 97 8.71 4.06 12.35
C LEU A 97 8.25 4.49 10.95
N LEU A 98 6.95 4.46 10.67
CA LEU A 98 6.40 4.78 9.34
C LEU A 98 6.74 6.18 8.82
N PRO A 99 6.81 7.25 9.63
CA PRO A 99 7.19 8.57 9.12
C PRO A 99 8.56 8.56 8.44
N ALA A 100 9.53 7.83 9.02
CA ALA A 100 10.86 7.71 8.46
C ALA A 100 10.87 6.86 7.18
N VAL A 101 10.10 5.77 7.14
CA VAL A 101 9.94 4.92 5.94
C VAL A 101 9.28 5.71 4.80
N SER A 102 8.19 6.44 5.08
CA SER A 102 7.48 7.27 4.11
C SER A 102 8.39 8.36 3.52
N ALA A 103 9.19 9.02 4.36
CA ALA A 103 10.16 10.00 3.91
C ALA A 103 11.23 9.40 2.99
N GLN A 104 11.69 8.17 3.25
CA GLN A 104 12.66 7.49 2.37
C GLN A 104 12.02 7.07 1.03
N PHE A 105 10.79 6.55 1.04
CA PHE A 105 10.04 6.27 -0.19
C PHE A 105 9.84 7.53 -1.03
N ALA A 106 9.44 8.64 -0.41
CA ALA A 106 9.28 9.92 -1.09
C ALA A 106 10.60 10.42 -1.70
N LYS A 107 11.71 10.37 -0.94
CA LYS A 107 13.06 10.74 -1.44
C LYS A 107 13.47 9.91 -2.67
N ARG A 108 13.05 8.66 -2.74
CA ARG A 108 13.36 7.74 -3.85
C ARG A 108 12.28 7.73 -4.95
N ASN A 109 11.29 8.61 -4.86
CA ASN A 109 10.15 8.69 -5.78
C ASN A 109 9.39 7.35 -5.91
N ILE A 110 9.27 6.59 -4.82
CA ILE A 110 8.46 5.37 -4.77
C ILE A 110 7.03 5.77 -4.40
N PRO A 111 6.05 5.64 -5.32
CA PRO A 111 4.65 5.88 -4.99
C PRO A 111 4.21 4.89 -3.93
N HIS A 112 3.59 5.38 -2.86
CA HIS A 112 3.12 4.53 -1.80
C HIS A 112 1.71 4.91 -1.34
N PHE A 113 0.99 3.90 -0.88
CA PHE A 113 -0.42 3.94 -0.51
C PHE A 113 -0.56 3.35 0.89
N THR A 114 -1.55 3.80 1.65
CA THR A 114 -1.82 3.28 3.00
C THR A 114 -3.30 3.40 3.34
N PRO A 115 -3.87 2.47 4.13
CA PRO A 115 -5.19 2.63 4.72
C PRO A 115 -5.30 3.88 5.58
N VAL A 116 -6.52 4.38 5.74
CA VAL A 116 -6.82 5.65 6.41
C VAL A 116 -6.39 5.68 7.88
N GLU A 117 -6.35 4.53 8.54
CA GLU A 117 -5.94 4.33 9.92
C GLU A 117 -4.48 4.73 10.14
N LEU A 118 -3.64 4.51 9.13
CA LEU A 118 -2.21 4.82 9.17
C LEU A 118 -1.88 6.19 8.59
N ALA A 119 -2.79 6.83 7.85
CA ALA A 119 -2.54 8.08 7.13
C ALA A 119 -1.79 9.19 7.91
N PRO A 120 -2.02 9.40 9.22
CA PRO A 120 -1.25 10.38 10.00
C PRO A 120 0.25 10.07 10.10
N ALA A 121 0.64 8.78 10.11
CA ALA A 121 2.02 8.34 10.21
C ALA A 121 2.75 8.28 8.84
N VAL A 122 2.03 8.46 7.73
CA VAL A 122 2.56 8.31 6.36
C VAL A 122 2.21 9.55 5.51
N PRO A 123 2.73 10.74 5.84
CA PRO A 123 2.23 12.01 5.28
C PRO A 123 2.51 12.18 3.77
N GLN A 124 3.42 11.41 3.19
CA GLN A 124 3.69 11.42 1.75
C GLN A 124 2.90 10.35 0.98
N ALA A 125 2.16 9.47 1.67
CA ALA A 125 1.39 8.41 1.05
C ALA A 125 0.08 8.93 0.47
N ARG A 126 -0.42 8.24 -0.56
CA ARG A 126 -1.83 8.30 -0.91
C ARG A 126 -2.65 7.50 0.10
N VAL A 127 -3.76 8.05 0.55
CA VAL A 127 -4.64 7.47 1.56
C VAL A 127 -5.76 6.70 0.87
N ILE A 128 -5.89 5.43 1.20
CA ILE A 128 -6.98 4.57 0.72
C ILE A 128 -8.17 4.72 1.66
N VAL A 129 -9.31 5.12 1.10
CA VAL A 129 -10.58 5.27 1.84
C VAL A 129 -11.52 4.13 1.42
N PRO A 130 -11.88 3.22 2.35
CA PRO A 130 -12.75 2.09 2.04
C PRO A 130 -14.20 2.54 1.77
N SER A 131 -14.84 1.93 0.77
CA SER A 131 -16.26 2.15 0.47
C SER A 131 -17.21 1.42 1.41
N ALA A 132 -16.68 0.56 2.29
CA ALA A 132 -17.44 -0.10 3.34
C ALA A 132 -17.77 0.91 4.45
N VAL A 133 -18.81 1.73 4.21
CA VAL A 133 -19.31 2.67 5.20
C VAL A 133 -20.39 1.99 6.03
N SER A 134 -20.23 1.93 7.36
CA SER A 134 -21.23 1.36 8.27
C SER A 134 -22.50 2.21 8.40
N GLY A 135 -22.49 3.44 7.86
CA GLY A 135 -23.63 4.36 7.72
C GLY A 135 -23.16 5.74 7.23
N GLY A 136 -24.04 6.50 6.56
CA GLY A 136 -23.71 7.83 5.99
C GLY A 136 -23.43 7.81 4.48
N ASP A 137 -23.13 8.98 3.91
CA ASP A 137 -22.86 9.14 2.48
C ASP A 137 -21.34 9.03 2.19
N TYR A 138 -20.96 8.09 1.33
CA TYR A 138 -19.56 7.90 0.94
C TYR A 138 -18.95 9.15 0.27
N ARG A 139 -19.74 9.96 -0.44
CA ARG A 139 -19.31 11.25 -0.99
C ARG A 139 -18.93 12.23 0.12
N GLU A 140 -19.67 12.26 1.22
CA GLU A 140 -19.35 13.11 2.37
C GLU A 140 -18.04 12.64 3.02
N LEU A 141 -17.89 11.33 3.22
CA LEU A 141 -16.65 10.74 3.75
C LEU A 141 -15.43 11.07 2.87
N LEU A 142 -15.57 10.97 1.56
CA LEU A 142 -14.52 11.34 0.61
C LEU A 142 -14.21 12.84 0.66
N SER A 143 -15.24 13.68 0.81
CA SER A 143 -15.06 15.13 0.93
C SER A 143 -14.32 15.51 2.20
N GLU A 144 -14.61 14.83 3.32
CA GLU A 144 -13.91 14.99 4.58
C GLU A 144 -12.43 14.63 4.44
N TYR A 145 -12.11 13.43 3.93
CA TYR A 145 -10.73 13.00 3.78
C TYR A 145 -9.96 13.79 2.73
N ALA A 146 -10.62 14.24 1.66
CA ALA A 146 -10.03 15.17 0.70
C ALA A 146 -9.70 16.52 1.34
N GLY A 147 -10.56 17.04 2.22
CA GLY A 147 -10.30 18.25 2.99
C GLY A 147 -9.15 18.09 3.98
N ARG A 148 -9.05 16.92 4.63
CA ARG A 148 -8.02 16.61 5.63
C ARG A 148 -6.65 16.34 5.02
N PHE A 149 -6.58 15.58 3.93
CA PHE A 149 -5.33 15.07 3.37
C PHE A 149 -4.93 15.67 2.02
N GLY A 150 -5.83 16.40 1.35
CA GLY A 150 -5.64 16.86 -0.03
C GLY A 150 -6.23 15.87 -1.03
N ARG A 151 -6.89 16.40 -2.07
CA ARG A 151 -7.60 15.61 -3.09
C ARG A 151 -6.68 14.67 -3.87
N GLU A 152 -5.45 15.10 -4.10
CA GLU A 152 -4.40 14.38 -4.81
C GLU A 152 -3.85 13.17 -4.04
N ARG A 153 -4.10 13.12 -2.72
CA ARG A 153 -3.71 12.02 -1.85
C ARG A 153 -4.82 10.99 -1.68
N VAL A 154 -6.08 11.31 -1.94
CA VAL A 154 -7.17 10.36 -1.73
C VAL A 154 -7.23 9.32 -2.86
N SER A 155 -7.25 8.05 -2.49
CA SER A 155 -7.48 6.88 -3.33
C SER A 155 -8.69 6.10 -2.80
N LEU A 156 -9.43 5.45 -3.70
CA LEU A 156 -10.67 4.75 -3.38
C LEU A 156 -10.40 3.25 -3.29
N GLU A 157 -10.93 2.61 -2.27
CA GLU A 157 -11.08 1.16 -2.24
C GLU A 157 -12.56 0.80 -2.36
N ILE A 158 -12.89 -0.05 -3.33
CA ILE A 158 -14.24 -0.54 -3.56
C ILE A 158 -14.35 -1.93 -2.95
N VAL A 159 -15.14 -2.04 -1.90
CA VAL A 159 -15.45 -3.31 -1.24
C VAL A 159 -16.80 -3.80 -1.75
N ARG A 160 -16.89 -5.07 -2.15
CA ARG A 160 -18.16 -5.70 -2.49
C ARG A 160 -18.92 -6.02 -1.21
N VAL A 161 -20.13 -5.48 -1.07
CA VAL A 161 -21.07 -5.76 0.02
C VAL A 161 -21.94 -6.98 -0.32
#